data_AF-A0A330LK61-F1
#
_entry.id   AF-A0A330LK61-F1
#
_cell.length_a   1.000
_cell.length_b   1.000
_cell.length_c   1.000
_cell.angle_alpha   90.00
_cell.angle_beta   90.00
_cell.angle_gamma   90.00
#
_symmetry.space_group_name_H-M   'P 1'
#
loop_
_entity.id
_entity.type
_entity.pdbx_description
1 polymer ?
#
loop_
_entity_poly.entity_id
_entity_poly.type
_entity_poly.pdbx_seq_one_letter_code
_entity_poly.pdbx_strand_id
1 'polypeptide(L)'
;MNGCCKSFDELLNNGSVKMVFILPRGNEYVSIGLKVRLINLFIFCSVMVNLSAEAKTGDQINKIKQKLHSQTRYEEQKKRFNELQSQKKEPLTPYSEVISIPMLQSDKTGAGCIETKVIDVSSITILDSSDVEKVIKPFLNRCNSMVSINNLINSISNLYIANSYVTSRAFMKPQNMADGVLVISSMESKIDDLISEGINTDLVFPFIQGQYLNLRDLEVGIEQLNRLRSMQATMAIKPGKEETYSNIIITGQRISPSWYGSVSVNNFGTSKSGKYQISGSLSYENIFDINDVISINANTTDQQSSKNNSIGSGISYAFPISRSYLKVGYSEFSYDQTIAGLNDIYDSKGDTKTFDLSLDYKLFHRKSTNGKLGLSLQRKKNENYLQDLLLKTSSSSLSIIQLGYTHNYSSDDSNGHFIFKYHHGLPWFNADSAEHTSPEFNKYTLDLSYSKRFKLSPQRTLLYDLSLHGQYANKDIIGSEQIGVGGPYSVRGFKGEYALSGNKGGYIRNELSLFQQIKQAVMSPYLALDYGRVSENERSYGGYMLGAAIGIRLHYADAALDLYKSLPVLDSNEQDMNNNGFFGATLNYNF
;
A
#
# COMPACT_ATOMS: atom_id res chain seq x y z
N MET A 1 6.23 44.52 -43.63
CA MET A 1 5.58 45.61 -44.40
C MET A 1 5.56 45.21 -45.87
N ASN A 2 4.36 44.99 -46.38
CA ASN A 2 3.85 44.99 -47.77
C ASN A 2 4.60 44.23 -48.88
N GLY A 3 3.94 43.19 -49.43
CA GLY A 3 4.30 42.63 -50.74
C GLY A 3 3.88 41.18 -50.98
N CYS A 4 2.63 40.82 -50.65
CA CYS A 4 2.05 39.53 -51.06
C CYS A 4 1.54 39.62 -52.51
N CYS A 5 1.58 38.49 -53.22
CA CYS A 5 1.01 38.22 -54.55
C CYS A 5 1.77 38.75 -55.79
N LYS A 6 2.63 37.89 -56.35
CA LYS A 6 2.70 37.69 -57.81
C LYS A 6 2.44 36.21 -58.13
N SER A 7 1.70 36.01 -59.21
CA SER A 7 1.00 34.79 -59.65
C SER A 7 1.88 33.54 -59.74
N PHE A 8 1.33 32.43 -59.25
CA PHE A 8 1.91 31.09 -59.28
C PHE A 8 1.83 30.42 -60.68
N ASP A 9 1.27 31.10 -61.69
CA ASP A 9 0.93 30.52 -62.99
C ASP A 9 2.04 30.61 -64.07
N GLU A 10 3.17 31.29 -63.84
CA GLU A 10 4.21 31.47 -64.87
C GLU A 10 5.45 30.55 -64.72
N LEU A 11 5.52 29.69 -63.71
CA LEU A 11 6.68 28.82 -63.45
C LEU A 11 6.53 27.36 -63.89
N LEU A 12 5.42 26.99 -64.54
CA LEU A 12 5.15 25.59 -64.93
C LEU A 12 5.53 25.22 -66.36
N ASN A 13 6.06 26.12 -67.18
CA ASN A 13 6.32 25.82 -68.60
C ASN A 13 7.70 25.28 -68.94
N ASN A 14 8.56 24.95 -67.96
CA ASN A 14 9.87 24.36 -68.28
C ASN A 14 10.44 23.44 -67.17
N GLY A 15 9.64 22.48 -66.70
CA GLY A 15 10.05 21.15 -66.15
C GLY A 15 11.24 21.04 -65.17
N SER A 16 11.73 22.14 -64.60
CA SER A 16 12.91 22.19 -63.75
C SER A 16 12.82 23.39 -62.82
N VAL A 17 12.84 23.13 -61.52
CA VAL A 17 12.93 24.17 -60.50
C VAL A 17 14.40 24.39 -60.21
N LYS A 18 14.88 25.63 -60.42
CA LYS A 18 16.20 26.05 -59.97
C LYS A 18 16.09 26.50 -58.52
N MET A 19 16.61 25.70 -57.58
CA MET A 19 16.87 26.21 -56.24
C MET A 19 18.24 26.89 -56.23
N VAL A 20 18.27 28.15 -55.80
CA VAL A 20 19.49 28.91 -55.55
C VAL A 20 19.69 28.95 -54.05
N PHE A 21 20.71 28.25 -53.56
CA PHE A 21 21.13 28.37 -52.17
C PHE A 21 22.17 29.49 -52.08
N ILE A 22 21.87 30.51 -51.28
CA ILE A 22 22.82 31.56 -50.92
C ILE A 22 23.39 31.16 -49.57
N LEU A 23 24.64 30.70 -49.54
CA LEU A 23 25.37 30.42 -48.31
C LEU A 23 26.37 31.55 -48.05
N PRO A 24 26.37 32.17 -46.86
CA PRO A 24 27.33 33.21 -46.54
C PRO A 24 28.72 32.61 -46.28
N ARG A 25 29.75 33.09 -46.98
CA ARG A 25 31.16 32.79 -46.70
C ARG A 25 32.01 34.04 -46.92
N GLY A 26 32.01 34.95 -45.94
CA GLY A 26 32.71 36.24 -46.03
C GLY A 26 32.03 37.25 -46.97
N ASN A 27 32.79 38.22 -47.48
CA ASN A 27 32.30 39.36 -48.28
C ASN A 27 31.99 39.06 -49.77
N GLU A 28 31.89 37.79 -50.17
CA GLU A 28 31.47 37.40 -51.53
C GLU A 28 30.34 36.36 -51.48
N TYR A 29 29.38 36.49 -52.40
CA TYR A 29 28.27 35.56 -52.55
C TYR A 29 28.57 34.57 -53.69
N VAL A 30 28.68 33.28 -53.38
CA VAL A 30 28.77 32.21 -54.39
C VAL A 30 27.40 31.59 -54.58
N SER A 31 26.88 31.61 -55.81
CA SER A 31 25.65 30.92 -56.17
C SER A 31 25.97 29.51 -56.68
N ILE A 32 25.39 28.49 -56.04
CA ILE A 32 25.45 27.10 -56.53
C ILE A 32 24.06 26.75 -57.03
N GLY A 33 23.92 26.59 -58.35
CA GLY A 33 22.67 26.20 -58.98
C GLY A 33 22.56 24.68 -59.10
N LEU A 34 21.71 24.04 -58.30
CA LEU A 34 21.38 22.62 -58.47
C LEU A 34 20.12 22.50 -59.33
N LYS A 35 20.23 21.84 -60.49
CA LYS A 35 19.08 21.45 -61.32
C LYS A 35 18.54 20.12 -60.81
N VAL A 36 17.40 20.14 -60.11
CA VAL A 36 16.72 18.92 -59.69
C VAL A 36 15.52 18.68 -60.62
N ARG A 37 15.49 17.51 -61.28
CA ARG A 37 14.32 17.06 -62.07
C ARG A 37 13.17 16.75 -61.12
N LEU A 38 11.95 17.21 -61.44
CA LEU A 38 10.73 17.04 -60.63
C LEU A 38 10.45 15.60 -60.15
N ILE A 39 10.94 14.59 -60.90
CA ILE A 39 10.79 13.17 -60.56
C ILE A 39 11.49 12.79 -59.23
N ASN A 40 12.59 13.47 -58.87
CA ASN A 40 13.30 13.18 -57.61
C ASN A 40 12.65 13.85 -56.38
N LEU A 41 11.87 14.91 -56.57
CA LEU A 41 11.12 15.56 -55.47
C LEU A 41 9.90 14.71 -55.06
N PHE A 42 9.27 14.04 -56.02
CA PHE A 42 8.13 13.14 -55.76
C PHE A 42 8.54 11.89 -54.99
N ILE A 43 9.73 11.33 -55.26
CA ILE A 43 10.25 10.16 -54.53
C ILE A 43 10.67 10.53 -53.09
N PHE A 44 11.25 11.73 -52.89
CA PHE A 44 11.58 12.19 -51.54
C PHE A 44 10.34 12.56 -50.72
N CYS A 45 9.32 13.11 -51.37
CA CYS A 45 8.04 13.44 -50.74
C CYS A 45 7.20 12.18 -50.46
N SER A 46 7.23 11.16 -51.31
CA SER A 46 6.54 9.88 -51.04
C SER A 46 7.24 9.06 -49.95
N VAL A 47 8.58 9.09 -49.89
CA VAL A 47 9.34 8.49 -48.77
C VAL A 47 9.08 9.25 -47.46
N MET A 48 9.05 10.58 -47.46
CA MET A 48 8.69 11.37 -46.26
C MET A 48 7.22 11.21 -45.86
N VAL A 49 6.29 11.08 -46.81
CA VAL A 49 4.87 10.80 -46.54
C VAL A 49 4.69 9.39 -45.97
N ASN A 50 5.45 8.40 -46.46
CA ASN A 50 5.43 7.04 -45.92
C ASN A 50 6.06 6.95 -44.52
N LEU A 51 7.19 7.62 -44.26
CA LEU A 51 7.78 7.71 -42.92
C LEU A 51 6.86 8.48 -41.92
N SER A 52 6.17 9.52 -42.39
CA SER A 52 5.18 10.25 -41.58
C SER A 52 3.90 9.45 -41.34
N ALA A 53 3.51 8.62 -42.31
CA ALA A 53 2.36 7.73 -42.20
C ALA A 53 2.65 6.56 -41.26
N GLU A 54 3.81 5.91 -41.36
CA GLU A 54 4.25 4.86 -40.42
C GLU A 54 4.37 5.39 -38.98
N ALA A 55 4.93 6.60 -38.80
CA ALA A 55 4.98 7.25 -37.48
C ALA A 55 3.59 7.58 -36.91
N LYS A 56 2.65 8.06 -37.73
CA LYS A 56 1.25 8.32 -37.31
C LYS A 56 0.47 7.03 -37.04
N THR A 57 0.75 5.97 -37.78
CA THR A 57 0.05 4.67 -37.64
C THR A 57 0.53 3.95 -36.38
N GLY A 58 1.84 3.95 -36.11
CA GLY A 58 2.41 3.48 -34.85
C GLY A 58 1.86 4.23 -33.64
N ASP A 59 1.66 5.56 -33.78
CA ASP A 59 1.13 6.37 -32.70
C ASP A 59 -0.32 6.00 -32.32
N GLN A 60 -1.16 5.78 -33.32
CA GLN A 60 -2.54 5.36 -33.12
C GLN A 60 -2.68 3.94 -32.56
N ILE A 61 -1.83 2.99 -33.00
CA ILE A 61 -1.86 1.61 -32.51
C ILE A 61 -1.55 1.56 -31.01
N ASN A 62 -0.54 2.30 -30.55
CA ASN A 62 -0.19 2.35 -29.13
C ASN A 62 -1.30 3.01 -28.29
N LYS A 63 -1.98 4.04 -28.80
CA LYS A 63 -3.17 4.63 -28.15
C LYS A 63 -4.31 3.63 -28.00
N ILE A 64 -4.53 2.77 -29.00
CA ILE A 64 -5.54 1.69 -28.92
C ILE A 64 -5.12 0.63 -27.89
N LYS A 65 -3.85 0.21 -27.89
CA LYS A 65 -3.31 -0.73 -26.89
C LYS A 65 -3.45 -0.20 -25.46
N GLN A 66 -3.22 1.10 -25.25
CA GLN A 66 -3.43 1.73 -23.95
C GLN A 66 -4.91 1.68 -23.53
N LYS A 67 -5.83 1.99 -24.44
CA LYS A 67 -7.28 1.92 -24.17
C LYS A 67 -7.78 0.50 -23.87
N LEU A 68 -7.14 -0.52 -24.42
CA LEU A 68 -7.54 -1.91 -24.22
C LEU A 68 -7.33 -2.37 -22.77
N HIS A 69 -6.34 -1.82 -22.07
CA HIS A 69 -6.01 -2.18 -20.69
C HIS A 69 -6.45 -1.13 -19.66
N SER A 70 -7.11 -0.05 -20.07
CA SER A 70 -7.44 1.07 -19.18
C SER A 70 -8.40 0.65 -18.06
N GLN A 71 -9.42 -0.16 -18.37
CA GLN A 71 -10.39 -0.63 -17.38
C GLN A 71 -9.73 -1.53 -16.33
N THR A 72 -8.93 -2.51 -16.75
CA THR A 72 -8.19 -3.39 -15.84
C THR A 72 -7.25 -2.60 -14.92
N ARG A 73 -6.52 -1.62 -15.46
CA ARG A 73 -5.63 -0.77 -14.64
C ARG A 73 -6.39 0.13 -13.68
N TYR A 74 -7.53 0.67 -14.09
CA TYR A 74 -8.41 1.45 -13.23
C TYR A 74 -8.89 0.60 -12.03
N GLU A 75 -9.31 -0.64 -12.28
CA GLU A 75 -9.74 -1.54 -11.19
C GLU A 75 -8.57 -1.91 -10.26
N GLU A 76 -7.35 -2.11 -10.79
CA GLU A 76 -6.14 -2.32 -9.97
C GLU A 76 -5.80 -1.08 -9.11
N GLN A 77 -5.90 0.13 -9.66
CA GLN A 77 -5.73 1.37 -8.88
C GLN A 77 -6.74 1.47 -7.75
N LYS A 78 -8.01 1.14 -8.02
CA LYS A 78 -9.11 1.14 -7.04
C LYS A 78 -8.88 0.11 -5.94
N LYS A 79 -8.51 -1.13 -6.32
CA LYS A 79 -8.18 -2.21 -5.38
C LYS A 79 -7.05 -1.80 -4.44
N ARG A 80 -5.96 -1.24 -4.98
CA ARG A 80 -4.84 -0.70 -4.19
C ARG A 80 -5.29 0.43 -3.28
N PHE A 81 -6.05 1.41 -3.78
CA PHE A 81 -6.54 2.51 -2.97
C PHE A 81 -7.35 2.00 -1.76
N ASN A 82 -8.23 1.01 -1.97
CA ASN A 82 -9.02 0.40 -0.90
C ASN A 82 -8.17 -0.39 0.11
N GLU A 83 -7.12 -1.09 -0.34
CA GLU A 83 -6.14 -1.74 0.54
C GLU A 83 -5.46 -0.71 1.46
N LEU A 84 -4.99 0.42 0.91
CA LEU A 84 -4.34 1.49 1.68
C LEU A 84 -5.29 2.17 2.68
N GLN A 85 -6.56 2.37 2.30
CA GLN A 85 -7.58 2.89 3.24
C GLN A 85 -7.89 1.91 4.38
N SER A 86 -7.76 0.60 4.13
CA SER A 86 -7.95 -0.42 5.17
C SER A 86 -6.79 -0.43 6.17
N GLN A 87 -5.56 -0.22 5.69
CA GLN A 87 -4.37 -0.09 6.56
C GLN A 87 -4.46 1.13 7.50
N LYS A 88 -5.05 2.25 7.06
CA LYS A 88 -5.29 3.43 7.91
C LYS A 88 -6.21 3.15 9.11
N LYS A 89 -7.01 2.07 9.07
CA LYS A 89 -7.99 1.72 10.11
C LYS A 89 -7.47 0.71 11.13
N GLU A 90 -6.27 0.14 10.95
CA GLU A 90 -5.71 -0.81 11.93
C GLU A 90 -5.39 -0.07 13.26
N PRO A 91 -6.03 -0.44 14.39
CA PRO A 91 -5.73 0.17 15.69
C PRO A 91 -4.33 -0.23 16.17
N LEU A 92 -3.57 0.75 16.69
CA LEU A 92 -2.23 0.52 17.26
C LEU A 92 -2.19 0.63 18.78
N THR A 93 -3.34 0.59 19.46
CA THR A 93 -3.37 0.78 20.92
C THR A 93 -2.65 -0.37 21.63
N PRO A 94 -1.60 -0.11 22.41
CA PRO A 94 -0.99 -1.13 23.24
C PRO A 94 -1.98 -1.56 24.34
N TYR A 95 -1.99 -2.86 24.64
CA TYR A 95 -2.89 -3.44 25.64
C TYR A 95 -2.35 -3.36 27.08
N SER A 96 -1.15 -2.83 27.28
CA SER A 96 -0.53 -2.79 28.60
C SER A 96 -0.05 -1.39 28.98
N GLU A 97 -0.46 -0.94 30.16
CA GLU A 97 0.07 0.24 30.82
C GLU A 97 1.56 0.08 31.11
N VAL A 98 2.27 1.21 31.13
CA VAL A 98 3.72 1.29 31.31
C VAL A 98 4.13 0.57 32.59
N ILE A 99 4.87 -0.52 32.44
CA ILE A 99 5.51 -1.21 33.56
C ILE A 99 6.48 -0.22 34.21
N SER A 100 6.33 -0.02 35.52
CA SER A 100 7.23 0.84 36.28
C SER A 100 8.63 0.20 36.30
N ILE A 101 9.59 0.89 35.69
CA ILE A 101 10.99 0.46 35.69
C ILE A 101 11.60 0.86 37.05
N PRO A 102 12.14 -0.09 37.83
CA PRO A 102 12.89 0.22 39.05
C PRO A 102 13.92 1.33 38.83
N MET A 103 13.80 2.42 39.59
CA MET A 103 14.77 3.52 39.56
C MET A 103 16.06 3.11 40.26
N LEU A 104 17.20 3.41 39.63
CA LEU A 104 18.52 3.22 40.23
C LEU A 104 18.77 4.33 41.26
N GLN A 105 19.28 3.96 42.43
CA GLN A 105 19.52 4.89 43.54
C GLN A 105 20.96 5.41 43.51
N SER A 106 21.16 6.69 43.85
CA SER A 106 22.50 7.25 44.03
C SER A 106 23.16 6.68 45.28
N ASP A 107 24.41 6.23 45.16
CA ASP A 107 25.16 5.72 46.31
C ASP A 107 25.54 6.86 47.27
N LYS A 108 25.34 6.66 48.58
CA LYS A 108 25.74 7.64 49.59
C LYS A 108 27.16 7.31 50.06
N THR A 109 28.04 8.30 50.03
CA THR A 109 29.42 8.18 50.52
C THR A 109 29.45 7.83 52.02
N GLY A 110 30.07 6.70 52.38
CA GLY A 110 30.34 6.30 53.77
C GLY A 110 29.71 4.98 54.26
N ALA A 111 28.98 4.24 53.42
CA ALA A 111 28.47 2.91 53.78
C ALA A 111 29.55 1.82 53.61
N GLY A 112 29.53 0.79 54.48
CA GLY A 112 30.38 -0.40 54.32
C GLY A 112 30.15 -1.07 52.96
N CYS A 113 31.20 -1.61 52.37
CA CYS A 113 31.18 -2.21 51.04
C CYS A 113 31.82 -3.60 51.04
N ILE A 114 31.45 -4.41 50.05
CA ILE A 114 31.93 -5.78 49.85
C ILE A 114 32.70 -5.83 48.54
N GLU A 115 33.89 -6.41 48.53
CA GLU A 115 34.67 -6.63 47.31
C GLU A 115 34.05 -7.78 46.52
N THR A 116 33.58 -7.53 45.29
CA THR A 116 32.98 -8.56 44.43
C THR A 116 33.94 -8.93 43.31
N LYS A 117 34.62 -10.07 43.48
CA LYS A 117 35.59 -10.63 42.53
C LYS A 117 34.91 -11.42 41.42
N VAL A 118 33.89 -12.20 41.80
CA VAL A 118 33.11 -13.05 40.89
C VAL A 118 31.63 -12.75 41.11
N ILE A 119 30.90 -12.59 40.00
CA ILE A 119 29.44 -12.47 40.01
C ILE A 119 28.89 -13.67 39.24
N ASP A 120 28.25 -14.60 39.94
CA ASP A 120 27.62 -15.79 39.36
C ASP A 120 26.15 -15.48 39.02
N VAL A 121 25.80 -15.64 37.75
CA VAL A 121 24.47 -15.42 37.16
C VAL A 121 23.94 -16.67 36.47
N SER A 122 24.43 -17.85 36.85
CA SER A 122 24.16 -19.13 36.20
C SER A 122 22.68 -19.53 36.15
N SER A 123 21.81 -18.97 36.99
CA SER A 123 20.36 -19.22 36.90
C SER A 123 19.64 -18.36 35.86
N ILE A 124 20.29 -17.32 35.30
CA ILE A 124 19.72 -16.45 34.26
C ILE A 124 19.85 -17.18 32.93
N THR A 125 18.76 -17.79 32.46
CA THR A 125 18.81 -18.67 31.28
C THR A 125 18.17 -18.07 30.03
N ILE A 126 17.20 -17.17 30.18
CA ILE A 126 16.45 -16.62 29.03
C ILE A 126 17.05 -15.34 28.45
N LEU A 127 17.91 -14.64 29.19
CA LEU A 127 18.56 -13.42 28.71
C LEU A 127 19.85 -13.75 27.95
N ASP A 128 20.19 -12.93 26.96
CA ASP A 128 21.46 -13.06 26.24
C ASP A 128 22.64 -12.84 27.21
N SER A 129 23.53 -13.83 27.28
CA SER A 129 24.70 -13.80 28.16
C SER A 129 25.58 -12.55 27.97
N SER A 130 25.68 -12.03 26.75
CA SER A 130 26.48 -10.83 26.45
C SER A 130 25.86 -9.55 26.99
N ASP A 131 24.53 -9.47 27.06
CA ASP A 131 23.82 -8.31 27.63
C ASP A 131 23.88 -8.34 29.15
N VAL A 132 23.78 -9.53 29.75
CA VAL A 132 24.00 -9.72 31.20
C VAL A 132 25.44 -9.36 31.55
N GLU A 133 26.43 -9.80 30.76
CA GLU A 133 27.85 -9.50 30.97
C GLU A 133 28.13 -7.98 30.99
N LYS A 134 27.56 -7.24 30.04
CA LYS A 134 27.67 -5.77 29.98
C LYS A 134 27.15 -5.10 31.26
N VAL A 135 26.10 -5.65 31.87
CA VAL A 135 25.50 -5.11 33.09
C VAL A 135 26.31 -5.46 34.34
N ILE A 136 26.90 -6.65 34.42
CA ILE A 136 27.72 -7.06 35.59
C ILE A 136 29.13 -6.46 35.56
N LYS A 137 29.70 -6.20 34.38
CA LYS A 137 31.10 -5.77 34.21
C LYS A 137 31.50 -4.54 35.06
N PRO A 138 30.66 -3.49 35.20
CA PRO A 138 30.95 -2.33 36.04
C PRO A 138 31.02 -2.63 37.54
N PHE A 139 30.60 -3.83 37.97
CA PHE A 139 30.55 -4.29 39.36
C PHE A 139 31.66 -5.29 39.70
N LEU A 140 32.41 -5.81 38.72
CA LEU A 140 33.51 -6.75 38.97
C LEU A 140 34.76 -6.05 39.52
N ASN A 141 35.51 -6.76 40.37
CA ASN A 141 36.82 -6.35 40.92
C ASN A 141 36.80 -4.96 41.58
N ARG A 142 35.72 -4.64 42.31
CA ARG A 142 35.58 -3.38 43.05
C ARG A 142 34.81 -3.59 44.35
N CYS A 143 34.88 -2.59 45.24
CA CYS A 143 34.04 -2.53 46.42
C CYS A 143 32.65 -2.00 46.06
N ASN A 144 31.61 -2.78 46.33
CA ASN A 144 30.22 -2.43 46.09
C ASN A 144 29.47 -2.32 47.41
N SER A 145 28.77 -1.20 47.60
CA SER A 145 27.81 -1.04 48.70
C SER A 145 26.57 -1.91 48.46
N MET A 146 25.75 -2.09 49.50
CA MET A 146 24.45 -2.75 49.33
C MET A 146 23.54 -2.01 48.35
N VAL A 147 23.66 -0.67 48.25
CA VAL A 147 22.92 0.12 47.26
C VAL A 147 23.40 -0.20 45.85
N SER A 148 24.72 -0.29 45.64
CA SER A 148 25.32 -0.69 44.36
C SER A 148 24.90 -2.11 43.96
N ILE A 149 24.91 -3.07 44.88
CA ILE A 149 24.44 -4.44 44.62
C ILE A 149 22.94 -4.45 44.26
N ASN A 150 22.11 -3.68 44.97
CA ASN A 150 20.69 -3.58 44.66
C ASN A 150 20.46 -2.92 43.28
N ASN A 151 21.27 -1.94 42.90
CA ASN A 151 21.25 -1.35 41.57
C ASN A 151 21.64 -2.37 40.48
N LEU A 152 22.59 -3.26 40.75
CA LEU A 152 22.92 -4.36 39.83
C LEU A 152 21.72 -5.31 39.65
N ILE A 153 21.09 -5.74 40.76
CA ILE A 153 19.90 -6.60 40.71
C ILE A 153 18.76 -5.92 39.94
N ASN A 154 18.52 -4.63 40.17
CA ASN A 154 17.54 -3.84 39.44
C ASN A 154 17.91 -3.70 37.97
N SER A 155 19.19 -3.53 37.62
CA SER A 155 19.64 -3.43 36.24
C SER A 155 19.41 -4.73 35.47
N ILE A 156 19.67 -5.88 36.09
CA ILE A 156 19.35 -7.19 35.50
C ILE A 156 17.82 -7.37 35.39
N SER A 157 17.06 -6.99 36.40
CA SER A 157 15.58 -7.02 36.33
C SER A 157 15.05 -6.09 35.22
N ASN A 158 15.68 -4.95 35.00
CA ASN A 158 15.35 -4.03 33.91
C ASN A 158 15.67 -4.66 32.54
N LEU A 159 16.69 -5.52 32.42
CA LEU A 159 16.93 -6.30 31.19
C LEU A 159 15.78 -7.26 30.89
N TYR A 160 15.23 -7.94 31.90
CA TYR A 160 14.03 -8.78 31.72
C TYR A 160 12.85 -7.96 31.20
N ILE A 161 12.56 -6.82 31.84
CA ILE A 161 11.46 -5.92 31.42
C ILE A 161 11.69 -5.40 30.00
N ALA A 162 12.92 -4.99 29.66
CA ALA A 162 13.28 -4.50 28.33
C ALA A 162 13.07 -5.57 27.24
N ASN A 163 13.27 -6.84 27.57
CA ASN A 163 13.02 -7.99 26.70
C ASN A 163 11.59 -8.56 26.82
N SER A 164 10.68 -7.83 27.47
CA SER A 164 9.25 -8.19 27.63
C SER A 164 8.96 -9.39 28.54
N TYR A 165 9.91 -9.80 29.38
CA TYR A 165 9.71 -10.83 30.43
C TYR A 165 9.28 -10.19 31.75
N VAL A 166 8.07 -9.67 31.76
CA VAL A 166 7.58 -8.70 32.76
C VAL A 166 7.28 -9.31 34.12
N THR A 167 7.08 -10.63 34.16
CA THR A 167 6.92 -11.43 35.39
C THR A 167 8.22 -12.10 35.84
N SER A 168 9.33 -11.83 35.15
CA SER A 168 10.65 -12.36 35.50
C SER A 168 11.52 -11.30 36.16
N ARG A 169 12.32 -11.68 37.16
CA ARG A 169 13.20 -10.75 37.88
C ARG A 169 14.44 -11.42 38.42
N ALA A 170 15.49 -10.63 38.59
CA ALA A 170 16.65 -11.04 39.36
C ALA A 170 16.43 -10.79 40.86
N PHE A 171 17.05 -11.61 41.70
CA PHE A 171 17.03 -11.46 43.14
C PHE A 171 18.29 -12.08 43.74
N MET A 172 18.53 -11.81 45.01
CA MET A 172 19.66 -12.37 45.76
C MET A 172 19.12 -13.17 46.95
N LYS A 173 19.52 -14.44 47.04
CA LYS A 173 19.25 -15.26 48.23
C LYS A 173 20.22 -14.87 49.36
N PRO A 174 19.85 -15.08 50.63
CA PRO A 174 20.81 -14.96 51.73
C PRO A 174 22.05 -15.83 51.47
N GLN A 175 23.23 -15.22 51.48
CA GLN A 175 24.51 -15.87 51.17
C GLN A 175 25.65 -15.23 51.97
N ASN A 176 26.74 -15.98 52.16
CA ASN A 176 27.99 -15.44 52.69
C ASN A 176 28.85 -14.91 51.54
N MET A 177 29.30 -13.66 51.64
CA MET A 177 30.09 -12.99 50.61
C MET A 177 31.55 -12.74 51.03
N ALA A 178 32.05 -13.40 52.08
CA ALA A 178 33.41 -13.20 52.58
C ALA A 178 34.50 -13.47 51.53
N ASP A 179 34.27 -14.43 50.63
CA ASP A 179 35.22 -14.80 49.56
C ASP A 179 35.12 -13.88 48.33
N GLY A 180 34.22 -12.89 48.36
CA GLY A 180 33.98 -11.96 47.25
C GLY A 180 33.22 -12.56 46.08
N VAL A 181 32.47 -13.65 46.30
CA VAL A 181 31.56 -14.26 45.32
C VAL A 181 30.13 -13.75 45.56
N LEU A 182 29.54 -13.12 44.55
CA LEU A 182 28.15 -12.66 44.56
C LEU A 182 27.31 -13.56 43.65
N VAL A 183 26.42 -14.37 44.22
CA VAL A 183 25.46 -15.16 43.44
C VAL A 183 24.16 -14.36 43.26
N ILE A 184 23.81 -14.04 42.02
CA ILE A 184 22.53 -13.44 41.66
C ILE A 184 21.67 -14.52 41.02
N SER A 185 20.51 -14.77 41.63
CA SER A 185 19.51 -15.70 41.12
C SER A 185 18.44 -14.98 40.30
N SER A 186 17.65 -15.73 39.55
CA SER A 186 16.51 -15.25 38.78
C SER A 186 15.28 -16.10 39.02
N MET A 187 14.13 -15.44 38.96
CA MET A 187 12.81 -16.07 38.93
C MET A 187 12.28 -15.84 37.52
N GLU A 188 12.39 -16.85 36.66
CA GLU A 188 11.96 -16.78 35.27
C GLU A 188 10.59 -17.44 35.16
N SER A 189 9.57 -16.63 34.91
CA SER A 189 8.17 -17.06 35.01
C SER A 189 7.68 -17.73 33.73
N LYS A 190 6.94 -18.83 33.89
CA LYS A 190 6.30 -19.62 32.82
C LYS A 190 4.79 -19.51 32.87
N ILE A 191 4.13 -19.85 31.77
CA ILE A 191 2.67 -19.86 31.67
C ILE A 191 2.14 -21.18 32.25
N ASP A 192 1.33 -21.10 33.31
CA ASP A 192 0.69 -22.24 33.98
C ASP A 192 -0.49 -22.75 33.15
N ASP A 193 -1.41 -21.83 32.83
CA ASP A 193 -2.63 -22.09 32.08
C ASP A 193 -3.08 -20.82 31.32
N LEU A 194 -3.85 -21.03 30.25
CA LEU A 194 -4.53 -19.98 29.52
C LEU A 194 -6.04 -20.22 29.60
N ILE A 195 -6.72 -19.33 30.33
CA ILE A 195 -8.14 -19.41 30.58
C ILE A 195 -8.85 -18.44 29.63
N SER A 196 -9.70 -18.97 28.76
CA SER A 196 -10.43 -18.19 27.75
C SER A 196 -11.91 -18.07 28.12
N GLU A 197 -12.44 -16.86 28.10
CA GLU A 197 -13.84 -16.54 28.40
C GLU A 197 -14.47 -15.79 27.23
N GLY A 198 -15.51 -16.36 26.62
CA GLY A 198 -16.28 -15.67 25.57
C GLY A 198 -15.58 -15.52 24.20
N ILE A 199 -14.39 -16.12 24.04
CA ILE A 199 -13.61 -16.10 22.79
C ILE A 199 -12.78 -17.38 22.66
N ASN A 200 -12.59 -17.87 21.44
CA ASN A 200 -11.68 -18.97 21.17
C ASN A 200 -10.24 -18.45 21.00
N THR A 201 -9.28 -19.06 21.68
CA THR A 201 -7.87 -18.66 21.70
C THR A 201 -6.93 -19.72 21.10
N ASP A 202 -7.43 -20.89 20.72
CA ASP A 202 -6.63 -22.07 20.37
C ASP A 202 -5.67 -21.82 19.21
N LEU A 203 -6.17 -21.18 18.12
CA LEU A 203 -5.32 -20.86 16.98
C LEU A 203 -4.39 -19.68 17.23
N VAL A 204 -4.74 -18.77 18.14
CA VAL A 204 -3.93 -17.57 18.42
C VAL A 204 -2.80 -17.86 19.40
N PHE A 205 -3.02 -18.77 20.36
CA PHE A 205 -2.03 -19.16 21.36
C PHE A 205 -1.76 -20.67 21.35
N PRO A 206 -1.32 -21.23 20.21
CA PRO A 206 -1.08 -22.66 20.11
C PRO A 206 0.10 -23.06 21.02
N PHE A 207 -0.10 -24.10 21.83
CA PHE A 207 0.95 -24.69 22.68
C PHE A 207 1.65 -23.70 23.64
N ILE A 208 0.93 -22.67 24.11
CA ILE A 208 1.53 -21.62 24.95
C ILE A 208 1.86 -22.09 26.39
N GLN A 209 1.20 -23.13 26.87
CA GLN A 209 1.38 -23.66 28.21
C GLN A 209 2.82 -24.16 28.43
N GLY A 210 3.42 -23.81 29.57
CA GLY A 210 4.78 -24.17 29.94
C GLY A 210 5.89 -23.32 29.28
N GLN A 211 5.55 -22.42 28.36
CA GLN A 211 6.50 -21.47 27.78
C GLN A 211 6.80 -20.32 28.76
N TYR A 212 7.97 -19.69 28.61
CA TYR A 212 8.28 -18.47 29.36
C TYR A 212 7.32 -17.35 28.99
N LEU A 213 6.78 -16.66 29.99
CA LEU A 213 5.82 -15.59 29.76
C LEU A 213 6.53 -14.38 29.15
N ASN A 214 6.21 -14.10 27.88
CA ASN A 214 6.63 -12.90 27.19
C ASN A 214 5.42 -12.02 26.86
N LEU A 215 5.40 -10.80 27.40
CA LEU A 215 4.28 -9.87 27.22
C LEU A 215 4.06 -9.51 25.75
N ARG A 216 5.13 -9.43 24.95
CA ARG A 216 5.01 -9.06 23.53
C ARG A 216 4.30 -10.13 22.72
N ASP A 217 4.57 -11.41 23.00
CA ASP A 217 3.87 -12.52 22.36
C ASP A 217 2.38 -12.51 22.68
N LEU A 218 2.03 -12.25 23.94
CA LEU A 218 0.65 -12.11 24.40
C LEU A 218 -0.06 -10.91 23.74
N GLU A 219 0.58 -9.74 23.70
CA GLU A 219 0.05 -8.56 23.02
C GLU A 219 -0.24 -8.80 21.54
N VAL A 220 0.65 -9.50 20.82
CA VAL A 220 0.41 -9.84 19.42
C VAL A 220 -0.79 -10.75 19.27
N GLY A 221 -0.98 -11.73 20.15
CA GLY A 221 -2.18 -12.58 20.09
C GLY A 221 -3.46 -11.82 20.43
N ILE A 222 -3.44 -10.94 21.44
CA ILE A 222 -4.60 -10.07 21.74
C ILE A 222 -4.91 -9.13 20.56
N GLU A 223 -3.90 -8.60 19.87
CA GLU A 223 -4.10 -7.84 18.62
C GLU A 223 -4.80 -8.71 17.58
N GLN A 224 -4.36 -9.95 17.37
CA GLN A 224 -4.95 -10.87 16.39
C GLN A 224 -6.43 -11.16 16.68
N LEU A 225 -6.82 -11.30 17.95
CA LEU A 225 -8.21 -11.46 18.37
C LEU A 225 -9.04 -10.19 18.14
N ASN A 226 -8.46 -9.02 18.41
CA ASN A 226 -9.09 -7.71 18.21
C ASN A 226 -9.11 -7.23 16.74
N ARG A 227 -8.69 -8.09 15.79
CA ARG A 227 -8.90 -7.85 14.36
C ARG A 227 -10.38 -7.99 13.99
N LEU A 228 -11.15 -8.72 14.78
CA LEU A 228 -12.60 -8.81 14.67
C LEU A 228 -13.22 -7.50 15.18
N ARG A 229 -14.01 -6.81 14.37
CA ARG A 229 -14.73 -5.58 14.76
C ARG A 229 -15.81 -5.86 15.80
N SER A 230 -16.38 -7.06 15.74
CA SER A 230 -17.47 -7.50 16.61
C SER A 230 -17.04 -7.87 18.03
N MET A 231 -15.74 -7.98 18.28
CA MET A 231 -15.19 -8.52 19.52
C MET A 231 -14.13 -7.58 20.10
N GLN A 232 -14.13 -7.44 21.42
CA GLN A 232 -13.08 -6.79 22.18
C GLN A 232 -12.47 -7.81 23.13
N ALA A 233 -11.22 -8.20 22.88
CA ALA A 233 -10.45 -9.08 23.74
C ALA A 233 -9.55 -8.28 24.69
N THR A 234 -9.55 -8.66 25.96
CA THR A 234 -8.68 -8.12 27.01
C THR A 234 -7.90 -9.25 27.67
N MET A 235 -6.77 -8.92 28.29
CA MET A 235 -5.96 -9.91 29.01
C MET A 235 -5.64 -9.46 30.44
N ALA A 236 -5.55 -10.44 31.34
CA ALA A 236 -5.03 -10.25 32.69
C ALA A 236 -4.02 -11.35 33.01
N ILE A 237 -2.91 -10.97 33.64
CA ILE A 237 -1.89 -11.89 34.14
C ILE A 237 -2.11 -12.06 35.64
N LYS A 238 -2.36 -13.29 36.09
CA LYS A 238 -2.53 -13.62 37.51
C LYS A 238 -1.44 -14.60 37.97
N PRO A 239 -1.09 -14.61 39.27
CA PRO A 239 -0.20 -15.63 39.82
C PRO A 239 -0.69 -17.06 39.51
N GLY A 240 0.25 -17.94 39.17
CA GLY A 240 0.03 -19.37 38.97
C GLY A 240 -0.04 -20.13 40.30
N LYS A 241 -0.17 -21.46 40.23
CA LYS A 241 -0.12 -22.32 41.42
C LYS A 241 1.27 -22.36 42.06
N GLU A 242 2.30 -22.31 41.23
CA GLU A 242 3.71 -22.27 41.65
C GLU A 242 4.28 -20.85 41.54
N GLU A 243 5.28 -20.51 42.37
CA GLU A 243 5.87 -19.15 42.41
C GLU A 243 6.50 -18.71 41.08
N THR A 244 6.92 -19.64 40.23
CA THR A 244 7.52 -19.37 38.91
C THR A 244 6.53 -19.49 37.76
N TYR A 245 5.22 -19.53 38.06
CA TYR A 245 4.19 -19.72 37.07
C TYR A 245 3.13 -18.61 37.13
N SER A 246 2.47 -18.36 36.00
CA SER A 246 1.43 -17.34 35.87
C SER A 246 0.29 -17.83 34.99
N ASN A 247 -0.94 -17.54 35.40
CA ASN A 247 -2.15 -17.80 34.63
C ASN A 247 -2.46 -16.60 33.73
N ILE A 248 -2.78 -16.87 32.47
CA ILE A 248 -3.24 -15.85 31.52
C ILE A 248 -4.75 -15.98 31.40
N ILE A 249 -5.48 -14.90 31.67
CA ILE A 249 -6.94 -14.85 31.48
C ILE A 249 -7.23 -13.95 30.30
N ILE A 250 -7.94 -14.48 29.31
CA ILE A 250 -8.37 -13.76 28.12
C ILE A 250 -9.89 -13.69 28.12
N THR A 251 -10.42 -12.48 28.15
CA THR A 251 -11.86 -12.23 28.15
C THR A 251 -12.25 -11.52 26.86
N GLY A 252 -13.12 -12.15 26.08
CA GLY A 252 -13.73 -11.59 24.88
C GLY A 252 -15.15 -11.07 25.15
N GLN A 253 -15.39 -9.81 24.81
CA GLN A 253 -16.72 -9.20 24.87
C GLN A 253 -17.20 -8.81 23.47
N ARG A 254 -18.40 -9.28 23.10
CA ARG A 254 -19.05 -8.86 21.85
C ARG A 254 -19.53 -7.40 21.97
N ILE A 255 -19.02 -6.53 21.11
CA ILE A 255 -19.33 -5.09 21.10
C ILE A 255 -20.17 -4.64 19.89
N SER A 256 -20.24 -5.45 18.84
CA SER A 256 -21.10 -5.19 17.67
C SER A 256 -21.57 -6.52 17.03
N PRO A 257 -22.49 -6.47 16.05
CA PRO A 257 -22.85 -7.65 15.27
C PRO A 257 -21.62 -8.28 14.60
N SER A 258 -21.63 -9.61 14.44
CA SER A 258 -20.58 -10.37 13.72
C SER A 258 -20.50 -10.03 12.23
N TRP A 259 -21.38 -9.19 11.70
CA TRP A 259 -21.39 -8.80 10.30
C TRP A 259 -21.37 -7.29 10.19
N TYR A 260 -20.75 -6.82 9.11
CA TYR A 260 -20.70 -5.40 8.76
C TYR A 260 -20.56 -5.27 7.25
N GLY A 261 -20.99 -4.13 6.73
CA GLY A 261 -20.94 -3.90 5.30
C GLY A 261 -20.86 -2.44 4.92
N SER A 262 -20.82 -2.22 3.62
CA SER A 262 -20.94 -0.88 3.05
C SER A 262 -21.59 -0.94 1.69
N VAL A 263 -22.35 0.09 1.35
CA VAL A 263 -22.84 0.35 0.00
C VAL A 263 -22.39 1.75 -0.39
N SER A 264 -21.77 1.86 -1.55
CA SER A 264 -21.29 3.13 -2.07
C SER A 264 -21.70 3.33 -3.52
N VAL A 265 -22.03 4.57 -3.85
CA VAL A 265 -22.30 5.02 -5.22
C VAL A 265 -21.37 6.17 -5.53
N ASN A 266 -20.74 6.14 -6.70
CA ASN A 266 -19.90 7.23 -7.19
C ASN A 266 -20.09 7.45 -8.69
N ASN A 267 -19.47 8.50 -9.23
CA ASN A 267 -19.52 8.84 -10.66
C ASN A 267 -18.14 8.74 -11.35
N PHE A 268 -17.28 7.85 -10.86
CA PHE A 268 -15.89 7.72 -11.32
C PHE A 268 -15.73 6.83 -12.56
N GLY A 269 -16.82 6.19 -13.02
CA GLY A 269 -16.82 5.36 -14.22
C GLY A 269 -16.62 6.17 -15.52
N THR A 270 -16.48 5.45 -16.63
CA THR A 270 -16.17 6.06 -17.94
C THR A 270 -17.43 6.18 -18.80
N SER A 271 -17.39 7.04 -19.82
CA SER A 271 -18.47 7.11 -20.82
C SER A 271 -18.69 5.79 -21.57
N LYS A 272 -17.66 4.93 -21.60
CA LYS A 272 -17.61 3.70 -22.40
C LYS A 272 -17.94 2.44 -21.61
N SER A 273 -17.92 2.49 -20.28
CA SER A 273 -18.18 1.34 -19.41
C SER A 273 -19.22 1.64 -18.31
N GLY A 274 -19.94 2.77 -18.42
CA GLY A 274 -20.90 3.26 -17.44
C GLY A 274 -20.28 4.30 -16.49
N LYS A 275 -20.99 5.41 -16.29
CA LYS A 275 -20.50 6.59 -15.58
C LYS A 275 -20.66 6.47 -14.07
N TYR A 276 -21.78 5.93 -13.62
CA TYR A 276 -22.09 5.78 -12.21
C TYR A 276 -21.75 4.36 -11.78
N GLN A 277 -20.97 4.23 -10.72
CA GLN A 277 -20.56 2.94 -10.17
C GLN A 277 -21.29 2.72 -8.86
N ILE A 278 -21.80 1.50 -8.67
CA ILE A 278 -22.38 1.03 -7.42
C ILE A 278 -21.45 -0.08 -6.91
N SER A 279 -21.06 -0.01 -5.64
CA SER A 279 -20.26 -1.05 -4.99
C SER A 279 -20.86 -1.42 -3.65
N GLY A 280 -20.85 -2.71 -3.33
CA GLY A 280 -21.27 -3.25 -2.04
C GLY A 280 -20.22 -4.19 -1.47
N SER A 281 -20.11 -4.22 -0.15
CA SER A 281 -19.31 -5.19 0.57
C SER A 281 -20.07 -5.71 1.79
N LEU A 282 -19.94 -7.00 2.07
CA LEU A 282 -20.43 -7.63 3.30
C LEU A 282 -19.32 -8.50 3.86
N SER A 283 -19.06 -8.37 5.16
CA SER A 283 -18.16 -9.25 5.89
C SER A 283 -18.88 -9.90 7.05
N TYR A 284 -18.52 -11.15 7.34
CA TYR A 284 -18.99 -11.90 8.49
C TYR A 284 -17.77 -12.45 9.25
N GLU A 285 -17.82 -12.33 10.57
CA GLU A 285 -16.75 -12.63 11.51
C GLU A 285 -17.10 -13.81 12.39
N ASN A 286 -16.09 -14.65 12.62
CA ASN A 286 -16.09 -15.81 13.49
C ASN A 286 -17.16 -16.86 13.11
N ILE A 287 -17.20 -17.31 11.84
CA ILE A 287 -18.19 -18.29 11.38
C ILE A 287 -17.87 -19.72 11.88
N PHE A 288 -16.59 -20.07 12.00
CA PHE A 288 -16.16 -21.39 12.49
C PHE A 288 -15.64 -21.37 13.94
N ASP A 289 -15.86 -20.27 14.66
CA ASP A 289 -15.33 -20.04 16.01
C ASP A 289 -13.79 -20.12 16.10
N ILE A 290 -13.11 -19.70 15.04
CA ILE A 290 -11.63 -19.70 14.97
C ILE A 290 -11.06 -18.30 14.65
N ASN A 291 -11.84 -17.26 14.94
CA ASN A 291 -11.52 -15.85 14.68
C ASN A 291 -11.30 -15.55 13.18
N ASP A 292 -12.04 -16.23 12.34
CA ASP A 292 -12.02 -16.12 10.89
C ASP A 292 -12.93 -15.00 10.36
N VAL A 293 -12.62 -14.50 9.17
CA VAL A 293 -13.41 -13.47 8.49
C VAL A 293 -13.64 -13.89 7.05
N ILE A 294 -14.91 -13.90 6.65
CA ILE A 294 -15.33 -14.02 5.25
C ILE A 294 -15.82 -12.67 4.76
N SER A 295 -15.33 -12.23 3.60
CA SER A 295 -15.71 -10.96 2.98
C SER A 295 -16.13 -11.21 1.54
N ILE A 296 -17.24 -10.62 1.14
CA ILE A 296 -17.74 -10.61 -0.23
C ILE A 296 -17.87 -9.16 -0.67
N ASN A 297 -17.44 -8.86 -1.89
CA ASN A 297 -17.60 -7.56 -2.50
C ASN A 297 -18.12 -7.70 -3.93
N ALA A 298 -18.89 -6.71 -4.36
CA ALA A 298 -19.36 -6.60 -5.73
C ALA A 298 -19.39 -5.13 -6.15
N ASN A 299 -19.14 -4.87 -7.42
CA ASN A 299 -19.36 -3.56 -8.02
C ASN A 299 -19.87 -3.69 -9.44
N THR A 300 -20.67 -2.72 -9.86
CA THR A 300 -21.22 -2.65 -11.21
C THR A 300 -21.39 -1.19 -11.61
N THR A 301 -21.91 -0.98 -12.81
CA THR A 301 -22.14 0.34 -13.41
C THR A 301 -23.59 0.51 -13.82
N ASP A 302 -24.03 1.75 -14.03
CA ASP A 302 -25.40 2.10 -14.41
C ASP A 302 -25.85 1.61 -15.79
N GLN A 303 -24.94 1.01 -16.55
CA GLN A 303 -25.14 0.61 -17.95
C GLN A 303 -25.14 -0.91 -18.14
N GLN A 304 -25.44 -1.69 -17.09
CA GLN A 304 -25.32 -3.16 -17.11
C GLN A 304 -26.14 -3.87 -18.20
N SER A 305 -27.23 -3.27 -18.69
CA SER A 305 -28.04 -3.82 -19.78
C SER A 305 -27.52 -3.48 -21.18
N SER A 306 -26.41 -2.77 -21.30
CA SER A 306 -25.82 -2.32 -22.57
C SER A 306 -24.47 -2.97 -22.85
N LYS A 307 -23.93 -2.80 -24.07
CA LYS A 307 -22.54 -3.17 -24.45
C LYS A 307 -21.45 -2.22 -23.94
N ASN A 308 -21.75 -1.45 -22.89
CA ASN A 308 -20.86 -0.45 -22.31
C ASN A 308 -20.95 -0.55 -20.78
N ASN A 309 -20.53 -1.69 -20.22
CA ASN A 309 -20.68 -1.99 -18.80
C ASN A 309 -19.39 -2.56 -18.19
N SER A 310 -19.34 -2.55 -16.87
CA SER A 310 -18.35 -3.32 -16.11
C SER A 310 -18.94 -3.87 -14.83
N ILE A 311 -18.46 -5.05 -14.44
CA ILE A 311 -18.83 -5.74 -13.21
C ILE A 311 -17.60 -6.36 -12.56
N GLY A 312 -17.49 -6.22 -11.25
CA GLY A 312 -16.46 -6.82 -10.44
C GLY A 312 -17.08 -7.56 -9.27
N SER A 313 -16.51 -8.69 -8.90
CA SER A 313 -16.88 -9.43 -7.69
C SER A 313 -15.67 -10.06 -7.04
N GLY A 314 -15.75 -10.26 -5.73
CA GLY A 314 -14.68 -10.87 -4.97
C GLY A 314 -15.20 -11.56 -3.72
N ILE A 315 -14.50 -12.62 -3.33
CA ILE A 315 -14.69 -13.33 -2.08
C ILE A 315 -13.32 -13.57 -1.46
N SER A 316 -13.21 -13.39 -0.16
CA SER A 316 -12.02 -13.79 0.59
C SER A 316 -12.37 -14.40 1.93
N TYR A 317 -11.57 -15.37 2.34
CA TYR A 317 -11.64 -16.02 3.63
C TYR A 317 -10.28 -15.94 4.30
N ALA A 318 -10.24 -15.58 5.58
CA ALA A 318 -8.97 -15.39 6.27
C ALA A 318 -9.08 -15.64 7.77
N PHE A 319 -8.04 -16.23 8.36
CA PHE A 319 -8.03 -16.63 9.77
C PHE A 319 -6.62 -16.54 10.37
N PRO A 320 -6.50 -16.24 11.67
CA PRO A 320 -5.22 -16.13 12.36
C PRO A 320 -4.69 -17.50 12.79
N ILE A 321 -3.35 -17.63 12.80
CA ILE A 321 -2.64 -18.73 13.45
C ILE A 321 -1.41 -18.12 14.15
N SER A 322 -1.45 -17.98 15.47
CA SER A 322 -0.43 -17.28 16.23
C SER A 322 -0.14 -15.90 15.64
N ARG A 323 1.13 -15.62 15.34
CA ARG A 323 1.62 -14.39 14.70
C ARG A 323 1.25 -14.27 13.21
N SER A 324 0.70 -15.33 12.62
CA SER A 324 0.37 -15.39 11.19
C SER A 324 -1.09 -15.07 10.92
N TYR A 325 -1.38 -14.53 9.75
CA TYR A 325 -2.73 -14.39 9.20
C TYR A 325 -2.76 -14.92 7.78
N LEU A 326 -3.50 -16.01 7.58
CA LEU A 326 -3.66 -16.64 6.28
C LEU A 326 -4.91 -16.09 5.60
N LYS A 327 -4.80 -15.74 4.33
CA LYS A 327 -5.91 -15.25 3.50
C LYS A 327 -5.94 -15.99 2.18
N VAL A 328 -7.13 -16.42 1.78
CA VAL A 328 -7.44 -16.96 0.46
C VAL A 328 -8.46 -16.03 -0.19
N GLY A 329 -8.25 -15.66 -1.44
CA GLY A 329 -9.14 -14.78 -2.18
C GLY A 329 -9.34 -15.22 -3.63
N TYR A 330 -10.54 -14.96 -4.13
CA TYR A 330 -10.87 -15.04 -5.55
C TYR A 330 -11.60 -13.76 -5.96
N SER A 331 -11.23 -13.18 -7.10
CA SER A 331 -11.92 -12.03 -7.67
C SER A 331 -12.01 -12.13 -9.18
N GLU A 332 -13.11 -11.63 -9.71
CA GLU A 332 -13.40 -11.59 -11.14
C GLU A 332 -13.84 -10.17 -11.52
N PHE A 333 -13.32 -9.68 -12.64
CA PHE A 333 -13.68 -8.40 -13.21
C PHE A 333 -13.87 -8.55 -14.72
N SER A 334 -15.02 -8.10 -15.20
CA SER A 334 -15.38 -8.14 -16.62
C SER A 334 -15.80 -6.76 -17.07
N TYR A 335 -15.46 -6.41 -18.30
CA TYR A 335 -15.95 -5.21 -18.97
C TYR A 335 -16.36 -5.50 -20.41
N ASP A 336 -17.29 -4.70 -20.89
CA ASP A 336 -17.73 -4.61 -22.27
C ASP A 336 -17.73 -3.12 -22.63
N GLN A 337 -17.04 -2.73 -23.69
CA GLN A 337 -16.97 -1.35 -24.14
C GLN A 337 -16.78 -1.26 -25.66
N THR A 338 -17.29 -0.16 -26.22
CA THR A 338 -17.07 0.19 -27.62
C THR A 338 -15.84 1.08 -27.80
N ILE A 339 -14.99 0.73 -28.77
CA ILE A 339 -13.78 1.49 -29.13
C ILE A 339 -13.91 1.95 -30.58
N ALA A 340 -13.88 3.27 -30.80
CA ALA A 340 -13.77 3.83 -32.14
C ALA A 340 -12.40 3.49 -32.74
N GLY A 341 -12.40 2.78 -33.86
CA GLY A 341 -11.23 2.62 -34.71
C GLY A 341 -11.20 3.66 -35.83
N LEU A 342 -10.35 3.44 -36.83
CA LEU A 342 -10.14 4.38 -37.93
C LEU A 342 -11.41 4.62 -38.76
N ASN A 343 -12.17 3.55 -39.05
CA ASN A 343 -13.34 3.59 -39.94
C ASN A 343 -14.60 2.94 -39.35
N ASP A 344 -14.51 2.30 -38.18
CA ASP A 344 -15.61 1.53 -37.58
C ASP A 344 -15.55 1.55 -36.05
N ILE A 345 -16.63 1.13 -35.40
CA ILE A 345 -16.74 0.97 -33.95
C ILE A 345 -16.56 -0.51 -33.62
N TYR A 346 -15.56 -0.82 -32.80
CA TYR A 346 -15.24 -2.18 -32.40
C TYR A 346 -15.76 -2.48 -30.99
N ASP A 347 -16.41 -3.63 -30.85
CA ASP A 347 -16.76 -4.21 -29.54
C ASP A 347 -15.48 -4.76 -28.88
N SER A 348 -15.20 -4.34 -27.65
CA SER A 348 -14.04 -4.79 -26.87
C SER A 348 -14.47 -5.28 -25.50
N LYS A 349 -14.16 -6.53 -25.22
CA LYS A 349 -14.47 -7.20 -23.95
C LYS A 349 -13.20 -7.63 -23.25
N GLY A 350 -13.23 -7.72 -21.94
CA GLY A 350 -12.12 -8.27 -21.19
C GLY A 350 -12.56 -8.88 -19.88
N ASP A 351 -11.94 -10.00 -19.55
CA ASP A 351 -12.20 -10.80 -18.35
C ASP A 351 -10.91 -11.03 -17.58
N THR A 352 -10.89 -10.61 -16.31
CA THR A 352 -9.77 -10.79 -15.41
C THR A 352 -10.20 -11.63 -14.21
N LYS A 353 -9.55 -12.77 -14.00
CA LYS A 353 -9.75 -13.67 -12.86
C LYS A 353 -8.47 -13.73 -12.04
N THR A 354 -8.57 -13.51 -10.74
CA THR A 354 -7.43 -13.54 -9.82
C THR A 354 -7.73 -14.46 -8.66
N PHE A 355 -6.85 -15.43 -8.44
CA PHE A 355 -6.77 -16.21 -7.21
C PHE A 355 -5.55 -15.73 -6.42
N ASP A 356 -5.71 -15.55 -5.11
CA ASP A 356 -4.66 -15.08 -4.19
C ASP A 356 -4.60 -15.98 -2.96
N LEU A 357 -3.40 -16.42 -2.60
CA LEU A 357 -3.08 -17.04 -1.32
C LEU A 357 -2.02 -16.19 -0.65
N SER A 358 -2.32 -15.64 0.51
CA SER A 358 -1.47 -14.70 1.23
C SER A 358 -1.25 -15.11 2.68
N LEU A 359 -0.04 -14.92 3.19
CA LEU A 359 0.38 -15.14 4.56
C LEU A 359 1.07 -13.88 5.09
N ASP A 360 0.48 -13.23 6.08
CA ASP A 360 1.09 -12.11 6.79
C ASP A 360 1.64 -12.60 8.15
N TYR A 361 2.92 -12.41 8.42
CA TYR A 361 3.56 -12.73 9.70
C TYR A 361 3.91 -11.47 10.48
N LYS A 362 3.40 -11.34 11.70
CA LYS A 362 3.64 -10.21 12.60
C LYS A 362 5.04 -10.30 13.22
N LEU A 363 5.95 -9.44 12.77
CA LEU A 363 7.31 -9.35 13.28
C LEU A 363 7.35 -8.73 14.68
N PHE A 364 6.73 -7.56 14.82
CA PHE A 364 6.69 -6.85 16.09
C PHE A 364 5.43 -6.00 16.21
N HIS A 365 5.04 -5.79 17.46
CA HIS A 365 4.02 -4.84 17.88
C HIS A 365 4.65 -3.93 18.92
N ARG A 366 4.36 -2.63 18.92
CA ARG A 366 4.77 -1.65 19.93
C ARG A 366 3.68 -0.59 19.99
N LYS A 367 3.64 0.19 21.08
CA LYS A 367 2.64 1.25 21.32
C LYS A 367 2.36 2.18 20.12
N SER A 368 3.38 2.54 19.36
CA SER A 368 3.25 3.48 18.24
C SER A 368 3.64 2.88 16.88
N THR A 369 4.10 1.63 16.85
CA THR A 369 4.67 1.04 15.63
C THR A 369 4.36 -0.44 15.57
N ASN A 370 4.00 -0.96 14.41
CA ASN A 370 3.99 -2.39 14.19
C ASN A 370 4.59 -2.74 12.82
N GLY A 371 5.01 -3.98 12.66
CA GLY A 371 5.63 -4.45 11.43
C GLY A 371 5.21 -5.88 11.10
N LYS A 372 5.00 -6.16 9.80
CA LYS A 372 4.70 -7.49 9.29
C LYS A 372 5.43 -7.78 7.99
N LEU A 373 5.73 -9.06 7.78
CA LEU A 373 6.18 -9.60 6.49
C LEU A 373 5.01 -10.29 5.80
N GLY A 374 4.84 -10.04 4.52
CA GLY A 374 3.84 -10.68 3.69
C GLY A 374 4.49 -11.60 2.66
N LEU A 375 3.92 -12.79 2.49
CA LEU A 375 4.19 -13.70 1.38
C LEU A 375 2.87 -13.97 0.66
N SER A 376 2.82 -13.76 -0.66
CA SER A 376 1.62 -14.03 -1.46
C SER A 376 1.96 -14.79 -2.73
N LEU A 377 1.08 -15.69 -3.14
CA LEU A 377 1.09 -16.36 -4.43
C LEU A 377 -0.22 -16.06 -5.15
N GLN A 378 -0.12 -15.44 -6.32
CA GLN A 378 -1.26 -15.04 -7.14
C GLN A 378 -1.27 -15.78 -8.46
N ARG A 379 -2.45 -16.22 -8.91
CA ARG A 379 -2.71 -16.64 -10.28
C ARG A 379 -3.69 -15.66 -10.91
N LYS A 380 -3.26 -14.97 -11.95
CA LYS A 380 -4.05 -13.94 -12.64
C LYS A 380 -4.22 -14.31 -14.11
N LYS A 381 -5.45 -14.54 -14.55
CA LYS A 381 -5.79 -14.77 -15.96
C LYS A 381 -6.51 -13.54 -16.49
N ASN A 382 -6.02 -12.97 -17.57
CA ASN A 382 -6.58 -11.81 -18.25
C ASN A 382 -6.80 -12.18 -19.72
N GLU A 383 -8.05 -12.19 -20.16
CA GLU A 383 -8.43 -12.49 -21.54
C GLU A 383 -9.12 -11.27 -22.13
N ASN A 384 -8.62 -10.79 -23.25
CA ASN A 384 -9.17 -9.61 -23.92
C ASN A 384 -9.63 -9.99 -25.33
N TYR A 385 -10.79 -9.50 -25.71
CA TYR A 385 -11.45 -9.79 -26.97
C TYR A 385 -11.73 -8.51 -27.74
N LEU A 386 -11.68 -8.60 -29.06
CA LEU A 386 -12.10 -7.55 -29.98
C LEU A 386 -12.98 -8.19 -31.05
N GLN A 387 -14.24 -7.75 -31.17
CA GLN A 387 -15.25 -8.39 -32.01
C GLN A 387 -15.34 -9.92 -31.75
N ASP A 388 -15.41 -10.29 -30.46
CA ASP A 388 -15.44 -11.67 -29.97
C ASP A 388 -14.22 -12.55 -30.35
N LEU A 389 -13.18 -11.97 -30.96
CA LEU A 389 -11.91 -12.63 -31.24
C LEU A 389 -10.92 -12.41 -30.10
N LEU A 390 -10.37 -13.50 -29.56
CA LEU A 390 -9.36 -13.44 -28.50
C LEU A 390 -8.07 -12.79 -29.02
N LEU A 391 -7.66 -11.71 -28.37
CA LEU A 391 -6.41 -11.01 -28.66
C LEU A 391 -5.26 -11.62 -27.85
N LYS A 392 -4.47 -12.48 -28.48
CA LYS A 392 -3.27 -13.07 -27.85
C LYS A 392 -2.24 -12.03 -27.41
N THR A 393 -2.14 -10.90 -28.12
CA THR A 393 -1.19 -9.81 -27.83
C THR A 393 -1.55 -8.96 -26.61
N SER A 394 -2.70 -9.19 -26.00
CA SER A 394 -3.14 -8.49 -24.78
C SER A 394 -3.68 -9.44 -23.71
N SER A 395 -3.79 -10.73 -24.02
CA SER A 395 -4.22 -11.75 -23.07
C SER A 395 -2.99 -12.35 -22.38
N SER A 396 -3.12 -12.71 -21.11
CA SER A 396 -2.02 -13.26 -20.32
C SER A 396 -2.54 -14.16 -19.21
N SER A 397 -1.76 -15.15 -18.82
CA SER A 397 -1.97 -15.93 -17.61
C SER A 397 -0.70 -15.90 -16.77
N LEU A 398 -0.74 -15.24 -15.63
CA LEU A 398 0.44 -14.99 -14.81
C LEU A 398 0.34 -15.73 -13.49
N SER A 399 1.47 -16.26 -13.05
CA SER A 399 1.67 -16.69 -11.66
C SER A 399 2.70 -15.77 -11.03
N ILE A 400 2.38 -15.14 -9.91
CA ILE A 400 3.21 -14.10 -9.29
C ILE A 400 3.41 -14.43 -7.83
N ILE A 401 4.66 -14.55 -7.39
CA ILE A 401 5.00 -14.58 -5.97
C ILE A 401 5.35 -13.17 -5.51
N GLN A 402 4.87 -12.78 -4.33
CA GLN A 402 5.07 -11.47 -3.75
C GLN A 402 5.70 -11.60 -2.36
N LEU A 403 6.74 -10.80 -2.11
CA LEU A 403 7.35 -10.61 -0.80
C LEU A 403 7.14 -9.17 -0.38
N GLY A 404 6.52 -8.96 0.77
CA GLY A 404 6.14 -7.64 1.27
C GLY A 404 6.68 -7.35 2.67
N TYR A 405 6.95 -6.08 2.93
CA TYR A 405 7.10 -5.55 4.28
C TYR A 405 6.14 -4.38 4.47
N THR A 406 5.36 -4.44 5.55
CA THR A 406 4.47 -3.36 5.97
C THR A 406 4.92 -2.86 7.33
N HIS A 407 5.08 -1.56 7.45
CA HIS A 407 5.34 -0.85 8.71
C HIS A 407 4.24 0.16 8.95
N ASN A 408 3.53 0.04 10.06
CA ASN A 408 2.50 0.97 10.48
C ASN A 408 3.00 1.80 11.65
N TYR A 409 2.73 3.11 11.61
CA TYR A 409 3.03 4.08 12.65
C TYR A 409 1.76 4.82 13.06
N SER A 410 1.56 5.01 14.36
CA SER A 410 0.47 5.83 14.89
C SER A 410 0.88 6.50 16.20
N SER A 411 0.47 7.74 16.34
CA SER A 411 0.52 8.57 17.54
C SER A 411 -0.83 9.26 17.71
N ASP A 412 -0.97 10.05 18.78
CA ASP A 412 -2.20 10.81 19.04
C ASP A 412 -2.56 11.80 17.90
N ASP A 413 -1.54 12.33 17.23
CA ASP A 413 -1.67 13.39 16.24
C ASP A 413 -1.18 13.01 14.83
N SER A 414 -0.62 11.82 14.65
CA SER A 414 -0.16 11.37 13.34
C SER A 414 -0.34 9.87 13.15
N ASN A 415 -0.51 9.47 11.90
CA ASN A 415 -0.47 8.07 11.51
C ASN A 415 0.20 7.94 10.15
N GLY A 416 0.68 6.76 9.84
CA GLY A 416 1.27 6.49 8.55
C GLY A 416 1.54 5.01 8.36
N HIS A 417 1.78 4.66 7.12
CA HIS A 417 2.23 3.33 6.77
C HIS A 417 3.24 3.39 5.63
N PHE A 418 4.15 2.43 5.65
CA PHE A 418 5.11 2.17 4.59
C PHE A 418 4.91 0.73 4.15
N ILE A 419 4.75 0.51 2.85
CA ILE A 419 4.59 -0.81 2.27
C ILE A 419 5.58 -0.93 1.10
N PHE A 420 6.45 -1.92 1.17
CA PHE A 420 7.33 -2.29 0.07
C PHE A 420 6.98 -3.71 -0.36
N LYS A 421 6.76 -3.93 -1.66
CA LYS A 421 6.51 -5.27 -2.21
C LYS A 421 7.45 -5.55 -3.39
N TYR A 422 8.08 -6.70 -3.37
CA TYR A 422 8.75 -7.32 -4.51
C TYR A 422 7.82 -8.35 -5.13
N HIS A 423 7.71 -8.33 -6.45
CA HIS A 423 6.86 -9.22 -7.24
C HIS A 423 7.75 -9.96 -8.24
N HIS A 424 7.67 -11.28 -8.24
CA HIS A 424 8.35 -12.13 -9.19
C HIS A 424 7.35 -12.97 -9.97
N GLY A 425 7.30 -12.78 -11.28
CA GLY A 425 6.53 -13.64 -12.18
C GLY A 425 7.20 -15.01 -12.30
N LEU A 426 6.41 -16.08 -12.24
CA LEU A 426 6.83 -17.47 -12.25
C LEU A 426 6.23 -18.21 -13.46
N PRO A 427 6.93 -19.21 -14.02
CA PRO A 427 6.42 -20.03 -15.13
C PRO A 427 5.43 -21.11 -14.67
N TRP A 428 4.89 -21.03 -13.46
CA TRP A 428 4.02 -22.06 -12.88
C TRP A 428 2.61 -22.05 -13.50
N PHE A 429 1.93 -23.20 -13.41
CA PHE A 429 0.54 -23.38 -13.84
C PHE A 429 0.27 -22.97 -15.29
N ASN A 430 1.21 -23.20 -16.22
CA ASN A 430 1.14 -22.73 -17.61
C ASN A 430 0.99 -21.20 -17.66
N ALA A 431 1.91 -20.49 -17.02
CA ALA A 431 1.97 -19.04 -17.15
C ALA A 431 2.40 -18.67 -18.58
N ASP A 432 1.70 -17.71 -19.17
CA ASP A 432 1.88 -17.23 -20.52
C ASP A 432 1.63 -15.72 -20.58
N SER A 433 2.26 -15.04 -21.52
CA SER A 433 2.16 -13.58 -21.67
C SER A 433 1.99 -13.21 -23.12
N ALA A 434 1.57 -11.97 -23.36
CA ALA A 434 1.44 -11.47 -24.71
C ALA A 434 2.77 -11.49 -25.47
N GLU A 435 2.66 -11.51 -26.80
CA GLU A 435 3.79 -11.41 -27.72
C GLU A 435 4.73 -10.24 -27.34
N HIS A 436 6.04 -10.52 -27.25
CA HIS A 436 7.11 -9.62 -26.77
C HIS A 436 7.03 -9.19 -25.28
N THR A 437 6.28 -9.89 -24.44
CA THR A 437 6.39 -9.83 -22.97
C THR A 437 6.73 -11.19 -22.39
N SER A 438 7.15 -11.22 -21.12
CA SER A 438 7.50 -12.45 -20.43
C SER A 438 6.59 -12.63 -19.21
N PRO A 439 6.07 -13.86 -18.97
CA PRO A 439 5.32 -14.15 -17.75
C PRO A 439 6.21 -14.09 -16.50
N GLU A 440 7.51 -14.29 -16.67
CA GLU A 440 8.51 -14.09 -15.63
C GLU A 440 8.95 -12.63 -15.63
N PHE A 441 8.96 -11.94 -14.50
CA PHE A 441 9.42 -10.54 -14.42
C PHE A 441 9.71 -10.14 -12.98
N ASN A 442 10.45 -9.05 -12.80
CA ASN A 442 10.67 -8.45 -11.48
C ASN A 442 10.03 -7.07 -11.44
N LYS A 443 9.12 -6.88 -10.50
CA LYS A 443 8.43 -5.61 -10.25
C LYS A 443 8.56 -5.25 -8.78
N TYR A 444 8.84 -3.99 -8.49
CA TYR A 444 8.94 -3.45 -7.14
C TYR A 444 7.90 -2.35 -7.00
N THR A 445 7.15 -2.38 -5.90
CA THR A 445 6.17 -1.35 -5.57
C THR A 445 6.44 -0.79 -4.19
N LEU A 446 6.26 0.52 -4.06
CA LEU A 446 6.42 1.26 -2.82
C LEU A 446 5.15 2.10 -2.60
N ASP A 447 4.54 1.95 -1.44
CA ASP A 447 3.44 2.79 -0.97
C ASP A 447 3.83 3.45 0.35
N LEU A 448 3.64 4.76 0.44
CA LEU A 448 3.86 5.54 1.66
C LEU A 448 2.61 6.40 1.91
N SER A 449 2.07 6.35 3.12
CA SER A 449 1.02 7.24 3.57
C SER A 449 1.45 7.90 4.87
N TYR A 450 1.17 9.19 5.01
CA TYR A 450 1.38 9.95 6.23
C TYR A 450 0.23 10.92 6.43
N SER A 451 -0.31 10.98 7.64
CA SER A 451 -1.40 11.86 8.03
C SER A 451 -1.02 12.58 9.31
N LYS A 452 -1.12 13.92 9.32
CA LYS A 452 -0.83 14.76 10.49
C LYS A 452 -2.04 15.61 10.84
N ARG A 453 -2.42 15.59 12.12
CA ARG A 453 -3.51 16.37 12.71
C ARG A 453 -2.94 17.55 13.48
N PHE A 454 -3.40 18.74 13.14
CA PHE A 454 -3.14 19.98 13.85
C PHE A 454 -4.43 20.43 14.53
N LYS A 455 -4.51 20.27 15.85
CA LYS A 455 -5.67 20.72 16.64
C LYS A 455 -5.69 22.25 16.65
N LEU A 456 -6.72 22.85 16.05
CA LEU A 456 -6.92 24.31 16.03
C LEU A 456 -7.85 24.75 17.17
N SER A 457 -8.89 23.94 17.44
CA SER A 457 -9.81 24.10 18.58
C SER A 457 -10.43 22.74 18.95
N PRO A 458 -11.19 22.63 20.04
CA PRO A 458 -11.86 21.36 20.39
C PRO A 458 -12.79 20.81 19.28
N GLN A 459 -13.34 21.67 18.43
CA GLN A 459 -14.23 21.29 17.33
C GLN A 459 -13.57 21.37 15.94
N ARG A 460 -12.31 21.82 15.84
CA ARG A 460 -11.62 22.04 14.55
C ARG A 460 -10.22 21.42 14.56
N THR A 461 -9.97 20.55 13.59
CA THR A 461 -8.66 19.94 13.36
C THR A 461 -8.28 20.09 11.90
N LEU A 462 -7.13 20.69 11.62
CA LEU A 462 -6.55 20.69 10.28
C LEU A 462 -5.80 19.37 10.06
N LEU A 463 -6.09 18.67 8.98
CA LEU A 463 -5.51 17.39 8.63
C LEU A 463 -4.71 17.53 7.33
N TYR A 464 -3.46 17.12 7.36
CA TYR A 464 -2.63 17.00 6.16
C TYR A 464 -2.42 15.52 5.85
N ASP A 465 -2.84 15.07 4.67
CA ASP A 465 -2.64 13.72 4.16
C ASP A 465 -1.66 13.75 2.97
N LEU A 466 -0.65 12.91 3.07
CA LEU A 466 0.31 12.59 2.03
C LEU A 466 0.15 11.12 1.64
N SER A 467 0.06 10.84 0.34
CA SER A 467 0.09 9.47 -0.21
C SER A 467 1.02 9.41 -1.41
N LEU A 468 1.95 8.47 -1.42
CA LEU A 468 2.90 8.24 -2.49
C LEU A 468 2.81 6.79 -2.94
N HIS A 469 2.84 6.57 -4.24
CA HIS A 469 2.98 5.26 -4.85
C HIS A 469 4.08 5.29 -5.92
N GLY A 470 4.94 4.29 -5.92
CA GLY A 470 5.97 4.08 -6.94
C GLY A 470 5.97 2.64 -7.44
N GLN A 471 6.24 2.48 -8.73
CA GLN A 471 6.43 1.18 -9.38
C GLN A 471 7.67 1.20 -10.25
N TYR A 472 8.46 0.13 -10.18
CA TYR A 472 9.59 -0.12 -11.06
C TYR A 472 9.59 -1.57 -11.52
N ALA A 473 9.56 -1.80 -12.83
CA ALA A 473 9.85 -3.10 -13.41
C ALA A 473 11.15 -3.08 -14.22
N ASN A 474 11.93 -4.15 -14.13
CA ASN A 474 13.24 -4.24 -14.76
C ASN A 474 13.18 -4.47 -16.28
N LYS A 475 12.04 -4.95 -16.79
CA LYS A 475 11.78 -5.22 -18.21
C LYS A 475 10.34 -4.88 -18.58
N ASP A 476 9.99 -5.07 -19.85
CA ASP A 476 8.62 -4.93 -20.30
C ASP A 476 7.68 -5.96 -19.68
N ILE A 477 6.58 -5.45 -19.14
CA ILE A 477 5.51 -6.20 -18.49
C ILE A 477 4.19 -5.98 -19.22
N ILE A 478 3.26 -6.92 -19.08
CA ILE A 478 1.94 -6.82 -19.70
C ILE A 478 1.18 -5.60 -19.18
N GLY A 479 0.31 -5.02 -20.01
CA GLY A 479 -0.42 -3.78 -19.70
C GLY A 479 -1.27 -3.82 -18.43
N SER A 480 -1.72 -5.00 -17.99
CA SER A 480 -2.44 -5.22 -16.73
C SER A 480 -1.55 -5.17 -15.48
N GLU A 481 -0.23 -5.24 -15.64
CA GLU A 481 0.76 -5.13 -14.56
C GLU A 481 1.49 -3.78 -14.55
N GLN A 482 1.27 -2.96 -15.58
CA GLN A 482 1.79 -1.60 -15.67
C GLN A 482 1.11 -0.66 -14.68
N ILE A 483 1.87 0.30 -14.14
CA ILE A 483 1.30 1.38 -13.34
C ILE A 483 0.41 2.23 -14.24
N GLY A 484 -0.77 2.60 -13.76
CA GLY A 484 -1.58 3.67 -14.31
C GLY A 484 -1.46 4.95 -13.47
N VAL A 485 -1.42 6.12 -14.11
CA VAL A 485 -1.37 7.44 -13.46
C VAL A 485 -2.38 8.37 -14.14
N GLY A 486 -3.30 8.93 -13.36
CA GLY A 486 -4.45 9.72 -13.81
C GLY A 486 -5.76 9.06 -13.40
N GLY A 487 -6.66 9.83 -12.79
CA GLY A 487 -7.93 9.35 -12.26
C GLY A 487 -8.09 9.58 -10.75
N PRO A 488 -9.29 9.31 -10.20
CA PRO A 488 -9.64 9.61 -8.80
C PRO A 488 -8.78 8.86 -7.76
N TYR A 489 -8.20 7.72 -8.15
CA TYR A 489 -7.37 6.87 -7.27
C TYR A 489 -5.87 7.15 -7.37
N SER A 490 -5.42 7.97 -8.34
CA SER A 490 -4.01 8.36 -8.50
C SER A 490 -3.88 9.89 -8.55
N VAL A 491 -3.80 10.50 -9.74
CA VAL A 491 -3.72 11.95 -9.93
C VAL A 491 -5.10 12.49 -10.28
N ARG A 492 -5.74 13.20 -9.34
CA ARG A 492 -7.05 13.84 -9.55
C ARG A 492 -6.97 14.91 -10.63
N GLY A 493 -8.09 15.24 -11.27
CA GLY A 493 -8.16 16.21 -12.37
C GLY A 493 -8.19 15.58 -13.76
N PHE A 494 -7.72 14.35 -13.88
CA PHE A 494 -7.71 13.57 -15.12
C PHE A 494 -8.76 12.45 -15.07
N LYS A 495 -9.29 12.07 -16.22
CA LYS A 495 -10.14 10.88 -16.36
C LYS A 495 -9.31 9.65 -16.74
N GLY A 496 -9.82 8.47 -16.36
CA GLY A 496 -9.16 7.18 -16.65
C GLY A 496 -8.91 6.90 -18.14
N GLU A 497 -9.66 7.54 -19.05
CA GLU A 497 -9.44 7.44 -20.49
C GLU A 497 -8.12 8.07 -20.98
N TYR A 498 -7.58 9.02 -20.22
CA TYR A 498 -6.34 9.75 -20.51
C TYR A 498 -5.21 9.39 -19.54
N ALA A 499 -5.38 8.35 -18.72
CA ALA A 499 -4.35 7.94 -17.77
C ALA A 499 -3.07 7.49 -18.49
N LEU A 500 -1.92 7.98 -18.04
CA LEU A 500 -0.62 7.46 -18.44
C LEU A 500 -0.46 6.04 -17.91
N SER A 501 0.21 5.18 -18.67
CA SER A 501 0.54 3.84 -18.21
C SER A 501 1.93 3.42 -18.61
N GLY A 502 2.68 2.71 -17.76
CA GLY A 502 4.01 2.23 -18.14
C GLY A 502 4.63 1.27 -17.11
N ASN A 503 5.86 0.83 -17.37
CA ASN A 503 6.54 -0.14 -16.49
C ASN A 503 7.14 0.52 -15.24
N LYS A 504 7.48 1.81 -15.35
CA LYS A 504 8.18 2.60 -14.33
C LYS A 504 7.46 3.92 -14.15
N GLY A 505 7.18 4.30 -12.91
CA GLY A 505 6.52 5.56 -12.62
C GLY A 505 6.03 5.65 -11.19
N GLY A 506 5.32 6.71 -10.89
CA GLY A 506 4.73 6.93 -9.58
C GLY A 506 3.88 8.17 -9.53
N TYR A 507 3.21 8.36 -8.41
CA TYR A 507 2.44 9.55 -8.12
C TYR A 507 2.52 9.89 -6.63
N ILE A 508 2.35 11.18 -6.35
CA ILE A 508 2.25 11.75 -5.02
C ILE A 508 0.96 12.56 -4.95
N ARG A 509 0.23 12.38 -3.85
CA ARG A 509 -1.05 13.04 -3.56
C ARG A 509 -0.89 13.81 -2.27
N ASN A 510 -1.23 15.08 -2.30
CA ASN A 510 -1.26 15.94 -1.13
C ASN A 510 -2.69 16.40 -0.93
N GLU A 511 -3.14 16.40 0.30
CA GLU A 511 -4.45 16.91 0.67
C GLU A 511 -4.38 17.62 2.00
N LEU A 512 -5.00 18.80 2.07
CA LEU A 512 -5.20 19.56 3.28
C LEU A 512 -6.70 19.68 3.51
N SER A 513 -7.21 19.12 4.60
CA SER A 513 -8.63 19.14 4.96
C SER A 513 -8.86 19.74 6.34
N LEU A 514 -9.97 20.45 6.51
CA LEU A 514 -10.35 21.06 7.79
C LEU A 514 -11.50 20.29 8.41
N PHE A 515 -11.22 19.34 9.30
CA PHE A 515 -12.24 18.64 10.05
C PHE A 515 -12.95 19.60 11.01
N GLN A 516 -14.26 19.77 10.84
CA GLN A 516 -15.11 20.60 11.69
C GLN A 516 -16.34 19.83 12.16
N GLN A 517 -16.47 19.66 13.48
CA GLN A 517 -17.68 19.10 14.09
C GLN A 517 -18.78 20.16 14.11
N ILE A 518 -19.96 19.84 13.56
CA ILE A 518 -21.16 20.68 13.55
C ILE A 518 -22.34 19.85 14.07
N LYS A 519 -22.68 20.01 15.35
CA LYS A 519 -23.68 19.17 16.05
C LYS A 519 -23.33 17.67 15.89
N GLN A 520 -24.19 16.90 15.23
CA GLN A 520 -24.02 15.46 14.98
C GLN A 520 -23.34 15.17 13.62
N ALA A 521 -23.05 16.19 12.82
CA ALA A 521 -22.38 16.04 11.54
C ALA A 521 -20.92 16.51 11.62
N VAL A 522 -20.08 15.95 10.74
CA VAL A 522 -18.74 16.45 10.46
C VAL A 522 -18.73 17.04 9.08
N MET A 523 -18.17 18.24 8.95
CA MET A 523 -17.87 18.86 7.67
C MET A 523 -16.36 18.99 7.50
N SER A 524 -15.82 18.56 6.36
CA SER A 524 -14.39 18.60 6.06
C SER A 524 -14.14 19.14 4.64
N PRO A 525 -14.14 20.48 4.43
CA PRO A 525 -13.64 21.05 3.19
C PRO A 525 -12.16 20.72 3.01
N TYR A 526 -11.73 20.53 1.77
CA TYR A 526 -10.35 20.17 1.46
C TYR A 526 -9.85 20.76 0.15
N LEU A 527 -8.52 20.90 0.08
CA LEU A 527 -7.75 21.23 -1.11
C LEU A 527 -6.73 20.14 -1.35
N ALA A 528 -6.50 19.80 -2.61
CA ALA A 528 -5.58 18.77 -3.00
C ALA A 528 -4.72 19.17 -4.21
N LEU A 529 -3.49 18.67 -4.21
CA LEU A 529 -2.53 18.81 -5.30
C LEU A 529 -1.80 17.49 -5.50
N ASP A 530 -1.95 16.92 -6.68
CA ASP A 530 -1.43 15.61 -7.04
C ASP A 530 -0.48 15.74 -8.23
N TYR A 531 0.64 15.02 -8.18
CA TYR A 531 1.61 14.95 -9.28
C TYR A 531 1.92 13.50 -9.60
N GLY A 532 2.09 13.17 -10.88
CA GLY A 532 2.50 11.84 -11.29
C GLY A 532 3.36 11.85 -12.53
N ARG A 533 4.18 10.81 -12.68
CA ARG A 533 5.09 10.63 -13.80
C ARG A 533 5.19 9.17 -14.18
N VAL A 534 5.22 8.91 -15.48
CA VAL A 534 5.49 7.59 -16.07
C VAL A 534 6.66 7.73 -17.03
N SER A 535 7.57 6.77 -16.99
CA SER A 535 8.70 6.72 -17.93
C SER A 535 8.25 6.18 -19.28
N GLU A 536 8.78 6.76 -20.36
CA GLU A 536 8.59 6.27 -21.71
C GLU A 536 9.23 4.89 -21.91
N ASN A 537 8.59 4.04 -22.70
CA ASN A 537 9.11 2.75 -23.19
C ASN A 537 8.46 2.40 -24.54
N GLU A 538 8.82 1.27 -25.15
CA GLU A 538 8.30 0.87 -26.47
C GLU A 538 6.75 0.80 -26.56
N ARG A 539 6.06 0.64 -25.42
CA ARG A 539 4.60 0.50 -25.32
C ARG A 539 3.92 1.68 -24.61
N SER A 540 4.68 2.69 -24.21
CA SER A 540 4.21 3.82 -23.40
C SER A 540 4.94 5.09 -23.80
N TYR A 541 4.17 6.12 -24.15
CA TYR A 541 4.69 7.47 -24.34
C TYR A 541 5.27 8.11 -23.07
N GLY A 542 5.06 7.49 -21.90
CA GLY A 542 5.38 8.11 -20.63
C GLY A 542 4.66 9.45 -20.46
N GLY A 543 5.24 10.31 -19.62
CA GLY A 543 4.78 11.67 -19.42
C GLY A 543 4.68 12.07 -17.97
N TYR A 544 4.12 13.25 -17.73
CA TYR A 544 3.81 13.76 -16.39
C TYR A 544 2.45 14.45 -16.35
N MET A 545 1.85 14.45 -15.17
CA MET A 545 0.56 15.06 -14.90
C MET A 545 0.58 15.79 -13.56
N LEU A 546 -0.01 16.97 -13.52
CA LEU A 546 -0.27 17.75 -12.31
C LEU A 546 -1.76 18.07 -12.28
N GLY A 547 -2.42 17.76 -11.17
CA GLY A 547 -3.84 18.03 -11.01
C GLY A 547 -4.18 18.55 -9.63
N ALA A 548 -5.23 19.36 -9.57
CA ALA A 548 -5.70 19.98 -8.33
C ALA A 548 -7.16 19.58 -8.07
N ALA A 549 -7.57 19.57 -6.81
CA ALA A 549 -8.98 19.41 -6.44
C ALA A 549 -9.37 20.28 -5.26
N ILE A 550 -10.62 20.73 -5.26
CA ILE A 550 -11.29 21.39 -4.14
C ILE A 550 -12.59 20.65 -3.87
N GLY A 551 -12.85 20.34 -2.61
CA GLY A 551 -14.01 19.54 -2.25
C GLY A 551 -14.48 19.72 -0.81
N ILE A 552 -15.53 18.98 -0.48
CA ILE A 552 -16.14 18.94 0.84
C ILE A 552 -16.58 17.51 1.14
N ARG A 553 -16.21 17.03 2.32
CA ARG A 553 -16.74 15.78 2.88
C ARG A 553 -17.71 16.06 4.00
N LEU A 554 -18.84 15.38 3.98
CA LEU A 554 -19.88 15.44 4.99
C LEU A 554 -20.06 14.04 5.57
N HIS A 555 -19.91 13.90 6.88
CA HIS A 555 -20.21 12.66 7.58
C HIS A 555 -21.38 12.89 8.54
N TYR A 556 -22.36 12.00 8.52
CA TYR A 556 -23.49 12.02 9.42
C TYR A 556 -23.91 10.57 9.74
N ALA A 557 -23.80 10.18 11.01
CA ALA A 557 -23.92 8.79 11.44
C ALA A 557 -23.04 7.88 10.54
N ASP A 558 -23.62 6.83 9.95
CA ASP A 558 -22.90 5.88 9.12
C ASP A 558 -22.79 6.28 7.63
N ALA A 559 -23.35 7.44 7.26
CA ALA A 559 -23.31 7.99 5.91
C ALA A 559 -22.16 8.99 5.72
N ALA A 560 -21.50 8.92 4.57
CA ALA A 560 -20.45 9.83 4.14
C ALA A 560 -20.68 10.28 2.70
N LEU A 561 -20.65 11.59 2.46
CA LEU A 561 -20.77 12.21 1.15
C LEU A 561 -19.50 13.02 0.84
N ASP A 562 -18.79 12.71 -0.24
CA ASP A 562 -17.66 13.47 -0.78
C ASP A 562 -18.07 14.11 -2.11
N LEU A 563 -17.99 15.44 -2.19
CA LEU A 563 -18.24 16.22 -3.40
C LEU A 563 -17.01 17.05 -3.70
N TYR A 564 -16.49 16.99 -4.93
CA TYR A 564 -15.32 17.77 -5.31
C TYR A 564 -15.31 18.15 -6.78
N LYS A 565 -14.61 19.25 -7.08
CA LYS A 565 -14.22 19.62 -8.43
C LYS A 565 -12.71 19.44 -8.56
N SER A 566 -12.29 18.73 -9.59
CA SER A 566 -10.88 18.52 -9.92
C SER A 566 -10.56 19.07 -11.29
N LEU A 567 -9.33 19.57 -11.46
CA LEU A 567 -8.88 20.30 -12.64
C LEU A 567 -7.49 19.78 -13.05
N PRO A 568 -7.27 19.47 -14.34
CA PRO A 568 -5.93 19.25 -14.85
C PRO A 568 -5.18 20.60 -14.85
N VAL A 569 -3.97 20.63 -14.29
CA VAL A 569 -3.14 21.84 -14.21
C VAL A 569 -2.05 21.81 -15.27
N LEU A 570 -1.34 20.67 -15.40
CA LEU A 570 -0.32 20.44 -16.42
C LEU A 570 -0.39 19.00 -16.91
N ASP A 571 -0.22 18.80 -18.21
CA ASP A 571 -0.17 17.49 -18.87
C ASP A 571 0.86 17.52 -20.00
N SER A 572 1.79 16.57 -20.01
CA SER A 572 2.83 16.49 -21.04
C SER A 572 2.30 16.12 -22.42
N ASN A 573 1.12 15.48 -22.50
CA ASN A 573 0.58 14.96 -23.76
C ASN A 573 -0.48 15.89 -24.37
N GLU A 574 -0.75 17.04 -23.73
CA GLU A 574 -1.78 18.03 -24.12
C GLU A 574 -3.16 17.44 -24.42
N GLN A 575 -3.47 16.24 -23.90
CA GLN A 575 -4.69 15.52 -24.28
C GLN A 575 -5.93 16.08 -23.57
N ASP A 576 -5.75 16.73 -22.41
CA ASP A 576 -6.85 17.09 -21.50
C ASP A 576 -6.91 18.59 -21.15
N MET A 577 -6.07 19.47 -21.75
CA MET A 577 -6.07 20.92 -21.41
C MET A 577 -7.35 21.66 -21.85
N ASN A 578 -8.17 21.06 -22.71
CA ASN A 578 -9.48 21.60 -23.12
C ASN A 578 -10.67 21.12 -22.27
N ASN A 579 -10.42 20.35 -21.20
CA ASN A 579 -11.47 19.76 -20.38
C ASN A 579 -11.77 20.68 -19.18
N ASN A 580 -13.05 21.04 -18.98
CA ASN A 580 -13.52 21.92 -17.90
C ASN A 580 -13.39 21.31 -16.48
N GLY A 581 -12.53 20.31 -16.29
CA GLY A 581 -12.35 19.55 -15.06
C GLY A 581 -13.47 18.55 -14.75
N PHE A 582 -13.21 17.65 -13.81
CA PHE A 582 -14.14 16.59 -13.38
C PHE A 582 -14.82 16.94 -12.05
N PHE A 583 -16.16 16.85 -12.01
CA PHE A 583 -16.92 16.90 -10.77
C PHE A 583 -17.10 15.48 -10.24
N GLY A 584 -16.51 15.17 -9.10
CA GLY A 584 -16.61 13.89 -8.42
C GLY A 584 -17.65 13.93 -7.31
N ALA A 585 -18.42 12.86 -7.21
CA ALA A 585 -19.36 12.63 -6.13
C ALA A 585 -19.23 11.18 -5.65
N THR A 586 -19.22 10.97 -4.35
CA THR A 586 -19.24 9.64 -3.72
C THR A 586 -20.14 9.68 -2.50
N LEU A 587 -21.16 8.83 -2.48
CA LEU A 587 -21.97 8.54 -1.30
C LEU A 587 -21.58 7.15 -0.80
N ASN A 588 -21.34 7.02 0.49
CA ASN A 588 -21.08 5.75 1.15
C ASN A 588 -21.97 5.62 2.39
N TYR A 589 -22.51 4.44 2.62
CA TYR A 589 -23.26 4.08 3.81
C TYR A 589 -22.69 2.79 4.39
N ASN A 590 -22.22 2.83 5.62
CA ASN A 590 -21.73 1.64 6.35
C ASN A 590 -22.84 1.12 7.25
N PHE A 591 -22.84 -0.18 7.57
CA PHE A 591 -23.81 -0.80 8.48
C PHE A 591 -23.22 -2.00 9.19
#